data_AF-A0A6A7BFH1-F1
#
_entry.id   AF-A0A6A7BFH1-F1
#
_cell.length_a   1.000
_cell.length_b   1.000
_cell.length_c   1.000
_cell.angle_alpha   90.00
_cell.angle_beta   90.00
_cell.angle_gamma   90.00
#
_symmetry.space_group_name_H-M   'P 1'
#
loop_
_entity.id
_entity.type
_entity.pdbx_description
1 polymer ?
#
loop_
_entity_poly.entity_id
_entity_poly.type
_entity_poly.pdbx_seq_one_letter_code
_entity_poly.pdbx_strand_id
1 'polypeptide(L)'
;MEPRRRPEYNLDIFADATRVEEVVKAILHTIFFHRYFTSISPLTRDLLDLTLPAIDDVDLETLIEQKTHALRRAIDSTHQPRGRGQIAIQFFEKKRRKTYFFGKADEDVCWEQWTLDVTLAQPRTETDVLKVRRAMSKSVEKAAYKIISIVNRDKDHIPPITTTDANPFPYQIIVNPKAVVENDWRPRIGLF
;
A
#
# COMPACT_ATOMS: atom_id res chain seq x y z
N MET A 1 -16.07 -8.07 23.69
CA MET A 1 -14.90 -7.34 23.17
C MET A 1 -15.34 -6.69 21.88
N GLU A 2 -15.38 -5.36 21.84
CA GLU A 2 -15.52 -4.63 20.58
C GLU A 2 -14.47 -5.15 19.59
N PRO A 3 -14.79 -5.46 18.33
CA PRO A 3 -13.77 -5.74 17.35
C PRO A 3 -12.86 -4.51 17.26
N ARG A 4 -11.58 -4.66 17.63
CA ARG A 4 -10.59 -3.59 17.47
C ARG A 4 -10.63 -3.14 16.01
N ARG A 5 -10.92 -1.85 15.78
CA ARG A 5 -10.83 -1.25 14.46
C ARG A 5 -9.43 -1.52 13.90
N ARG A 6 -9.35 -2.05 12.68
CA ARG A 6 -8.06 -2.33 12.03
C ARG A 6 -7.21 -1.05 11.99
N PRO A 7 -5.90 -1.13 12.21
CA PRO A 7 -5.02 0.01 12.00
C PRO A 7 -5.01 0.44 10.53
N GLU A 8 -5.16 1.75 10.33
CA GLU A 8 -5.14 2.40 9.03
C GLU A 8 -4.10 3.52 9.07
N TYR A 9 -3.12 3.48 8.16
CA TYR A 9 -2.04 4.46 8.10
C TYR A 9 -2.09 5.21 6.78
N ASN A 10 -2.02 6.53 6.83
CA ASN A 10 -2.02 7.38 5.63
C ASN A 10 -0.64 8.03 5.43
N LEU A 11 -0.13 8.01 4.21
CA LEU A 11 1.14 8.62 3.80
C LEU A 11 0.88 9.66 2.71
N ASP A 12 1.27 10.91 2.95
CA ASP A 12 1.21 11.95 1.92
C ASP A 12 2.45 11.85 1.02
N ILE A 13 2.23 11.64 -0.27
CA ILE A 13 3.27 11.50 -1.28
C ILE A 13 3.17 12.65 -2.28
N PHE A 14 4.26 13.37 -2.45
CA PHE A 14 4.39 14.43 -3.46
C PHE A 14 5.44 14.04 -4.48
N ALA A 15 5.07 14.01 -5.75
CA ALA A 15 5.97 13.66 -6.85
C ALA A 15 5.64 14.45 -8.12
N ASP A 16 6.61 14.60 -9.02
CA ASP A 16 6.33 15.09 -10.37
C ASP A 16 5.84 13.96 -11.29
N ALA A 17 5.35 14.35 -12.47
CA ALA A 17 4.78 13.43 -13.43
C ALA A 17 5.82 12.50 -14.10
N THR A 18 7.12 12.76 -14.02
CA THR A 18 8.11 11.84 -14.61
C THR A 18 8.57 10.78 -13.61
N ARG A 19 8.46 11.06 -12.31
CA ARG A 19 8.98 10.19 -11.23
C ARG A 19 7.92 9.54 -10.35
N VAL A 20 6.64 9.86 -10.50
CA VAL A 20 5.56 9.35 -9.63
C VAL A 20 5.52 7.83 -9.53
N GLU A 21 5.69 7.10 -10.63
CA GLU A 21 5.61 5.63 -10.62
C GLU A 21 6.76 5.03 -9.80
N GLU A 22 7.98 5.52 -9.99
CA GLU A 22 9.16 5.09 -9.22
C GLU A 22 9.06 5.45 -7.74
N VAL A 23 8.57 6.65 -7.42
CA VAL A 23 8.37 7.11 -6.04
C VAL A 23 7.37 6.22 -5.33
N VAL A 24 6.20 5.99 -5.93
CA VAL A 24 5.16 5.16 -5.32
C VAL A 24 5.67 3.72 -5.19
N LYS A 25 6.32 3.16 -6.23
CA LYS A 25 6.93 1.83 -6.19
C LYS A 25 7.88 1.68 -4.99
N ALA A 26 8.81 2.62 -4.80
CA ALA A 26 9.77 2.54 -3.70
C ALA A 26 9.11 2.56 -2.32
N ILE A 27 8.06 3.39 -2.13
CA ILE A 27 7.31 3.43 -0.87
C ILE A 27 6.53 2.13 -0.65
N LEU A 28 5.89 1.56 -1.68
CA LEU A 28 5.20 0.28 -1.58
C LEU A 28 6.17 -0.84 -1.18
N HIS A 29 7.33 -0.93 -1.85
CA HIS A 29 8.38 -1.89 -1.45
C HIS A 29 8.86 -1.67 -0.02
N THR A 30 9.01 -0.43 0.42
CA THR A 30 9.41 -0.14 1.81
C THR A 30 8.37 -0.65 2.80
N ILE A 31 7.07 -0.53 2.51
CA ILE A 31 6.00 -1.10 3.35
C ILE A 31 6.07 -2.62 3.34
N PHE A 32 6.11 -3.24 2.15
CA PHE A 32 6.19 -4.69 2.04
C PHE A 32 7.44 -5.25 2.72
N PHE A 33 8.59 -4.58 2.66
CA PHE A 33 9.80 -5.05 3.34
C PHE A 33 9.60 -5.28 4.85
N HIS A 34 8.70 -4.52 5.49
CA HIS A 34 8.39 -4.64 6.92
C HIS A 34 7.15 -5.51 7.23
N ARG A 35 6.42 -5.94 6.19
CA ARG A 35 5.09 -6.58 6.31
C ARG A 35 4.89 -7.79 5.41
N TYR A 36 5.89 -8.16 4.64
CA TYR A 36 5.95 -9.38 3.83
C TYR A 36 6.76 -10.40 4.61
N PHE A 37 6.06 -11.38 5.19
CA PHE A 37 6.63 -12.34 6.13
C PHE A 37 7.15 -13.61 5.44
N THR A 38 7.48 -13.50 4.16
CA THR A 38 8.13 -14.55 3.39
C THR A 38 9.64 -14.41 3.54
N SER A 39 10.38 -15.49 3.29
CA SER A 39 11.83 -15.39 3.20
C SER A 39 12.20 -14.58 1.97
N ILE A 40 12.78 -13.39 2.18
CA ILE A 40 13.23 -12.48 1.12
C ILE A 40 14.75 -12.32 1.14
N SER A 41 15.34 -12.14 -0.03
CA SER A 41 16.72 -11.66 -0.14
C SER A 41 16.74 -10.14 0.09
N PRO A 42 17.69 -9.61 0.87
CA PRO A 42 17.82 -8.18 1.06
C PRO A 42 18.24 -7.52 -0.26
N LEU A 43 17.45 -6.53 -0.70
CA LEU A 43 17.75 -5.70 -1.86
C LEU A 43 17.55 -4.24 -1.47
N THR A 44 18.35 -3.34 -2.07
CA THR A 44 18.18 -1.90 -1.93
C THR A 44 18.09 -1.24 -3.30
N ARG A 45 17.37 -0.12 -3.39
CA ARG A 45 17.28 0.69 -4.60
C ARG A 45 17.47 2.15 -4.26
N ASP A 46 18.22 2.85 -5.09
CA ASP A 46 18.44 4.28 -4.97
C ASP A 46 17.28 5.04 -5.63
N LEU A 47 16.73 6.00 -4.90
CA LEU A 47 15.70 6.91 -5.36
C LEU A 47 15.99 8.31 -4.84
N LEU A 48 16.26 9.23 -5.77
CA LEU A 48 16.66 10.61 -5.45
C LEU A 48 17.94 10.60 -4.59
N ASP A 49 17.86 11.11 -3.37
CA ASP A 49 18.98 11.20 -2.44
C ASP A 49 18.90 10.14 -1.32
N LEU A 50 18.12 9.07 -1.54
CA LEU A 50 17.85 8.03 -0.56
C LEU A 50 18.10 6.63 -1.14
N THR A 51 18.52 5.72 -0.28
CA THR A 51 18.60 4.28 -0.55
C THR A 51 17.52 3.59 0.28
N LEU A 52 16.55 2.95 -0.36
CA LEU A 52 15.40 2.32 0.28
C LEU A 52 15.44 0.79 0.13
N PRO A 53 14.91 0.03 1.10
CA PRO A 53 14.81 -1.40 0.98
C PRO A 53 13.80 -1.79 -0.11
N ALA A 54 14.10 -2.87 -0.82
CA ALA A 54 13.25 -3.49 -1.81
C ALA A 54 13.14 -4.99 -1.56
N ILE A 55 12.13 -5.60 -2.17
CA ILE A 55 11.94 -7.05 -2.16
C ILE A 55 12.29 -7.57 -3.54
N ASP A 56 13.13 -8.60 -3.57
CA ASP A 56 13.48 -9.35 -4.76
C ASP A 56 12.47 -10.49 -5.00
N ASP A 57 11.27 -10.12 -5.45
CA ASP A 57 10.15 -11.03 -5.77
C ASP A 57 9.49 -10.56 -7.06
N VAL A 58 9.54 -11.39 -8.11
CA VAL A 58 9.10 -11.03 -9.46
C VAL A 58 7.59 -10.82 -9.56
N ASP A 59 6.81 -11.59 -8.81
CA ASP A 59 5.36 -11.52 -8.83
C ASP A 59 4.89 -10.24 -8.11
N LEU A 60 5.51 -9.94 -6.98
CA LEU A 60 5.27 -8.70 -6.24
C LEU A 60 5.70 -7.47 -7.06
N GLU A 61 6.89 -7.50 -7.66
CA GLU A 61 7.38 -6.41 -8.53
C GLU A 61 6.40 -6.14 -9.66
N THR A 62 5.98 -7.19 -10.38
CA THR A 62 5.04 -7.09 -11.50
C THR A 62 3.70 -6.51 -11.05
N LEU A 63 3.17 -6.96 -9.89
CA LEU A 63 1.94 -6.41 -9.34
C LEU A 63 2.09 -4.94 -8.98
N ILE A 64 3.18 -4.56 -8.31
CA ILE A 64 3.44 -3.17 -7.93
C ILE A 64 3.50 -2.30 -9.19
N GLU A 65 4.25 -2.71 -10.21
CA GLU A 65 4.38 -1.98 -11.48
C GLU A 65 3.02 -1.79 -12.18
N GLN A 66 2.21 -2.86 -12.26
CA GLN A 66 0.87 -2.77 -12.83
C GLN A 66 -0.01 -1.76 -12.09
N LYS A 67 0.09 -1.71 -10.76
CA LYS A 67 -0.74 -0.85 -9.91
C LYS A 67 -0.26 0.59 -9.88
N THR A 68 1.06 0.84 -9.91
CA THR A 68 1.61 2.18 -10.06
C THR A 68 1.26 2.77 -11.42
N HIS A 69 1.31 1.95 -12.48
CA HIS A 69 0.91 2.41 -13.81
C HIS A 69 -0.60 2.68 -13.89
N ALA A 70 -1.43 1.83 -13.27
CA ALA A 70 -2.86 2.08 -13.15
C ALA A 70 -3.18 3.36 -12.35
N LEU A 71 -2.45 3.62 -11.26
CA LEU A 71 -2.55 4.86 -10.48
C LEU A 71 -2.23 6.06 -11.36
N ARG A 72 -1.12 6.02 -12.11
CA ARG A 72 -0.74 7.11 -13.00
C ARG A 72 -1.85 7.45 -13.99
N ARG A 73 -2.37 6.45 -14.71
CA ARG A 73 -3.50 6.64 -15.64
C ARG A 73 -4.74 7.20 -14.94
N ALA A 74 -5.00 6.78 -13.70
CA ALA A 74 -6.15 7.27 -12.95
C ALA A 74 -6.00 8.76 -12.54
N ILE A 75 -4.79 9.20 -12.19
CA ILE A 75 -4.50 10.61 -11.88
C ILE A 75 -4.64 11.49 -13.12
N ASP A 76 -4.21 10.99 -14.29
CA ASP A 76 -4.32 11.70 -15.56
C ASP A 76 -5.77 11.75 -16.08
N SER A 77 -6.68 10.94 -15.53
CA SER A 77 -8.09 10.93 -15.92
C SER A 77 -8.86 12.17 -15.45
N THR A 78 -9.78 12.66 -16.27
CA THR A 78 -10.57 13.89 -16.03
C THR A 78 -11.56 13.79 -14.86
N HIS A 79 -11.76 12.60 -14.30
CA HIS A 79 -12.72 12.34 -13.22
C HIS A 79 -12.14 12.53 -11.81
N GLN A 80 -10.83 12.74 -11.67
CA GLN A 80 -10.17 12.99 -10.38
C GLN A 80 -9.87 14.48 -10.16
N PRO A 81 -9.80 14.96 -8.91
CA PRO A 81 -9.32 16.30 -8.60
C PRO A 81 -7.91 16.50 -9.19
N ARG A 82 -7.71 17.62 -9.90
CA ARG A 82 -6.47 17.95 -10.66
C ARG A 82 -5.19 17.40 -10.02
N GLY A 83 -4.68 16.28 -10.56
CA GLY A 83 -3.37 15.72 -10.22
C GLY A 83 -3.30 14.93 -8.91
N ARG A 84 -4.42 14.42 -8.36
CA ARG A 84 -4.42 13.58 -7.16
C ARG A 84 -4.90 12.16 -7.43
N GLY A 85 -4.37 11.21 -6.67
CA GLY A 85 -4.81 9.82 -6.68
C GLY A 85 -4.43 9.13 -5.38
N GLN A 86 -5.04 7.97 -5.15
CA GLN A 86 -4.78 7.15 -3.97
C GLN A 86 -4.40 5.74 -4.37
N ILE A 87 -3.51 5.13 -3.60
CA ILE A 87 -3.21 3.69 -3.70
C ILE A 87 -3.12 3.12 -2.30
N ALA A 88 -3.74 1.97 -2.07
CA ALA A 88 -3.78 1.33 -0.77
C ALA A 88 -3.24 -0.10 -0.83
N ILE A 89 -2.48 -0.49 0.20
CA ILE A 89 -2.12 -1.88 0.50
C ILE A 89 -3.01 -2.34 1.66
N GLN A 90 -3.60 -3.52 1.53
CA GLN A 90 -4.33 -4.20 2.60
C GLN A 90 -3.67 -5.56 2.85
N PHE A 91 -3.45 -5.90 4.12
CA PHE A 91 -2.96 -7.20 4.56
C PHE A 91 -4.06 -7.98 5.27
N PHE A 92 -4.16 -9.27 4.99
CA PHE A 92 -5.25 -10.15 5.42
C PHE A 92 -4.75 -11.35 6.22
N GLU A 93 -5.63 -11.89 7.05
CA GLU A 93 -5.49 -13.16 7.76
C GLU A 93 -6.61 -14.09 7.30
N LYS A 94 -6.26 -15.32 6.92
CA LYS A 94 -7.25 -16.35 6.61
C LYS A 94 -7.82 -16.91 7.91
N LYS A 95 -9.05 -16.52 8.27
CA LYS A 95 -9.74 -17.09 9.44
C LYS A 95 -10.65 -18.24 9.03
N ARG A 96 -10.35 -19.43 9.58
CA ARG A 96 -11.27 -20.58 9.54
C ARG A 96 -12.36 -20.40 10.60
N ARG A 97 -13.58 -20.07 10.19
CA ARG A 97 -14.73 -20.18 11.11
C ARG A 97 -15.08 -21.65 11.34
N LYS A 98 -15.04 -22.11 12.60
CA LYS A 98 -15.69 -23.35 13.02
C LYS A 98 -17.20 -23.10 13.15
N THR A 99 -17.94 -23.17 12.05
CA THR A 99 -19.41 -23.25 12.10
C THR A 99 -19.80 -24.73 12.19
N TYR A 100 -20.37 -25.16 13.32
CA TYR A 100 -20.65 -26.57 13.61
C TYR A 100 -21.77 -27.20 12.75
N PHE A 101 -22.48 -26.44 11.90
CA PHE A 101 -23.68 -26.93 11.22
C PHE A 101 -23.84 -26.59 9.73
N PHE A 102 -23.08 -25.66 9.14
CA PHE A 102 -23.15 -25.36 7.71
C PHE A 102 -21.83 -24.78 7.21
N GLY A 103 -21.17 -25.47 6.26
CA GLY A 103 -20.18 -24.95 5.32
C GLY A 103 -18.89 -24.32 5.87
N LYS A 104 -17.73 -24.83 5.43
CA LYS A 104 -16.46 -24.11 5.54
C LYS A 104 -16.53 -22.89 4.61
N ALA A 105 -16.53 -21.69 5.16
CA ALA A 105 -16.15 -20.49 4.42
C ALA A 105 -14.90 -19.95 5.10
N ASP A 106 -13.77 -20.01 4.39
CA ASP A 106 -12.58 -19.26 4.77
C ASP A 106 -12.91 -17.77 4.57
N GLU A 107 -12.68 -16.95 5.59
CA GLU A 107 -12.91 -15.50 5.55
C GLU A 107 -11.56 -14.78 5.63
N ASP A 108 -11.28 -13.91 4.65
CA ASP A 108 -10.11 -13.04 4.67
C ASP A 108 -10.42 -11.79 5.49
N VAL A 109 -9.76 -11.64 6.64
CA VAL A 109 -9.94 -10.49 7.53
C VAL A 109 -8.77 -9.53 7.37
N CYS A 110 -9.04 -8.30 6.91
CA CYS A 110 -8.03 -7.26 6.79
C CYS A 110 -7.56 -6.82 8.19
N TRP A 111 -6.28 -7.02 8.50
CA TRP A 111 -5.70 -6.68 9.81
C TRP A 111 -4.85 -5.40 9.79
N GLU A 112 -4.44 -4.91 8.62
CA GLU A 112 -3.69 -3.65 8.47
C GLU A 112 -3.91 -3.04 7.07
N GLN A 113 -4.03 -1.71 7.00
CA GLN A 113 -4.09 -0.97 5.74
C GLN A 113 -3.13 0.22 5.73
N TRP A 114 -2.44 0.39 4.60
CA TRP A 114 -1.65 1.58 4.28
C TRP A 114 -2.23 2.28 3.06
N THR A 115 -2.53 3.57 3.16
CA THR A 115 -3.00 4.40 2.06
C THR A 115 -1.93 5.44 1.72
N LEU A 116 -1.57 5.56 0.45
CA LEU A 116 -0.72 6.61 -0.06
C LEU A 116 -1.60 7.63 -0.78
N ASP A 117 -1.62 8.85 -0.27
CA ASP A 117 -2.26 10.01 -0.86
C ASP A 117 -1.26 10.71 -1.79
N VAL A 118 -1.39 10.49 -3.10
CA VAL A 118 -0.43 10.95 -4.10
C VAL A 118 -0.90 12.27 -4.71
N THR A 119 -0.03 13.28 -4.64
CA THR A 119 -0.22 14.59 -5.29
C THR A 119 0.86 14.81 -6.34
N LEU A 120 0.43 15.04 -7.58
CA LEU A 120 1.29 15.38 -8.71
C LEU A 120 1.61 16.87 -8.77
N ALA A 121 2.89 17.14 -8.88
CA ALA A 121 3.42 18.45 -9.24
C ALA A 121 3.46 18.61 -10.77
N GLN A 122 3.09 19.80 -11.25
CA GLN A 122 3.24 20.21 -12.65
C GLN A 122 4.14 21.47 -12.72
N PRO A 123 5.47 21.31 -12.59
CA PRO A 123 6.38 22.44 -12.68
C PRO A 123 6.29 23.07 -14.08
N ARG A 124 6.30 24.41 -14.16
CA ARG A 124 6.17 25.15 -15.43
C ARG A 124 7.47 25.82 -15.87
N THR A 125 8.42 26.00 -14.95
CA THR A 125 9.71 26.64 -15.19
C THR A 125 10.84 25.76 -14.66
N GLU A 126 12.07 25.96 -15.15
CA GLU A 126 13.25 25.25 -14.63
C GLU A 126 13.46 25.47 -13.13
N THR A 127 13.15 26.67 -12.64
CA THR A 127 13.20 26.98 -11.20
C THR A 127 12.19 26.16 -10.41
N ASP A 128 11.00 25.92 -10.96
CA ASP A 128 9.99 25.07 -10.32
C ASP A 128 10.42 23.60 -10.31
N VAL A 129 11.06 23.11 -11.38
CA VAL A 129 11.59 21.74 -11.44
C VAL A 129 12.56 21.47 -10.29
N LEU A 130 13.49 22.40 -10.03
CA LEU A 130 14.44 22.26 -8.92
C LEU A 130 13.74 22.27 -7.54
N LYS A 131 12.74 23.13 -7.35
CA LYS A 131 11.96 23.17 -6.09
C LYS A 131 11.14 21.90 -5.90
N VAL A 132 10.50 21.41 -6.95
CA VAL A 132 9.70 20.18 -6.94
C VAL A 132 10.58 18.98 -6.64
N ARG A 133 11.76 18.85 -7.26
CA ARG A 133 12.70 17.77 -6.96
C ARG A 133 13.10 17.73 -5.47
N ARG A 134 13.40 18.89 -4.87
CA ARG A 134 13.73 18.97 -3.43
C ARG A 134 12.54 18.59 -2.55
N ALA A 135 11.35 19.09 -2.89
CA ALA A 135 10.13 18.78 -2.15
C ALA A 135 9.76 17.29 -2.25
N MET A 136 9.91 16.69 -3.43
CA MET A 136 9.69 15.26 -3.67
C MET A 136 10.68 14.42 -2.84
N SER A 137 11.97 14.75 -2.85
CA SER A 137 12.99 14.04 -2.06
C SER A 137 12.64 14.06 -0.56
N LYS A 138 12.26 15.22 -0.03
CA LYS A 138 11.80 15.37 1.35
C LYS A 138 10.49 14.61 1.63
N SER A 139 9.59 14.52 0.65
CA SER A 139 8.35 13.74 0.77
C SER A 139 8.65 12.25 0.91
N VAL A 140 9.56 11.71 0.11
CA VAL A 140 9.99 10.31 0.17
C VAL A 140 10.68 10.02 1.50
N GLU A 141 11.60 10.90 1.92
CA GLU A 141 12.30 10.78 3.21
C GLU A 141 11.31 10.71 4.38
N LYS A 142 10.37 11.67 4.44
CA LYS A 142 9.35 11.72 5.49
C LYS A 142 8.47 10.47 5.49
N ALA A 143 8.09 9.98 4.31
CA ALA A 143 7.27 8.76 4.19
C ALA A 143 8.04 7.52 4.69
N ALA A 144 9.30 7.36 4.31
CA ALA A 144 10.14 6.26 4.77
C ALA A 144 10.34 6.26 6.29
N TYR A 145 10.68 7.41 6.89
CA TYR A 145 10.79 7.52 8.36
C TYR A 145 9.45 7.26 9.06
N LYS A 146 8.34 7.72 8.48
CA LYS A 146 7.00 7.46 9.03
C LYS A 146 6.67 5.97 9.01
N ILE A 147 7.00 5.26 7.92
CA ILE A 147 6.86 3.79 7.85
C ILE A 147 7.67 3.15 8.97
N ILE A 148 8.98 3.44 9.06
CA ILE A 148 9.87 2.86 10.06
C ILE A 148 9.37 3.12 11.49
N SER A 149 8.89 4.33 11.77
CA SER A 149 8.34 4.67 13.08
C SER A 149 7.08 3.85 13.42
N ILE A 150 6.14 3.75 12.48
CA ILE A 150 4.89 3.01 12.66
C ILE A 150 5.16 1.51 12.81
N VAL A 151 5.95 0.92 11.91
CA VAL A 151 6.19 -0.54 11.93
C VAL A 151 6.95 -1.00 13.16
N ASN A 152 7.76 -0.12 13.76
CA ASN A 152 8.45 -0.39 15.02
C ASN A 152 7.54 -0.24 16.24
N ARG A 153 6.60 0.70 16.22
CA ARG A 153 5.66 0.97 17.31
C ARG A 153 4.49 0.00 17.34
N ASP A 154 3.88 -0.23 16.17
CA ASP A 154 2.61 -0.94 16.03
C ASP A 154 2.87 -2.38 15.56
N LYS A 155 2.93 -3.30 16.52
CA LYS A 155 3.19 -4.74 16.28
C LYS A 155 2.12 -5.66 16.86
N ASP A 156 1.40 -5.20 17.89
CA ASP A 156 0.46 -6.01 18.67
C ASP A 156 -0.76 -6.49 17.88
N HIS A 157 -1.04 -5.87 16.74
CA HIS A 157 -2.16 -6.24 15.86
C HIS A 157 -1.76 -7.23 14.76
N ILE A 158 -0.46 -7.57 14.61
CA ILE A 158 0.01 -8.55 13.63
C ILE A 158 -0.50 -9.93 14.08
N PRO A 159 -1.28 -10.65 13.25
CA PRO A 159 -1.82 -11.94 13.63
C PRO A 159 -0.72 -13.01 13.84
N PRO A 160 -1.00 -14.08 14.60
CA PRO A 160 -0.08 -15.21 14.67
C PRO A 160 0.00 -15.93 13.32
N ILE A 161 1.19 -16.39 12.95
CA ILE A 161 1.37 -17.23 11.76
C ILE A 161 0.86 -18.64 12.09
N THR A 162 -0.23 -19.05 11.44
CA THR A 162 -0.87 -20.37 11.66
C THR A 162 -0.78 -21.29 10.45
N THR A 163 -0.06 -20.90 9.40
CA THR A 163 0.10 -21.68 8.16
C THR A 163 1.58 -21.92 7.84
N THR A 164 1.84 -22.96 7.06
CA THR A 164 3.14 -23.26 6.46
C THR A 164 3.25 -22.75 5.02
N ASP A 165 2.23 -22.06 4.52
CA ASP A 165 2.26 -21.43 3.19
C ASP A 165 3.42 -20.44 3.09
N ALA A 166 3.99 -20.31 1.89
CA ALA A 166 5.11 -19.42 1.65
C ALA A 166 4.80 -17.97 2.06
N ASN A 167 3.57 -17.50 1.83
CA ASN A 167 3.06 -16.23 2.31
C ASN A 167 1.93 -16.43 3.34
N PRO A 168 2.17 -16.14 4.64
CA PRO A 168 1.18 -16.35 5.68
C PRO A 168 0.07 -15.29 5.70
N PHE A 169 0.31 -14.11 5.11
CA PHE A 169 -0.65 -13.00 5.09
C PHE A 169 -0.91 -12.54 3.66
N PRO A 170 -2.06 -12.92 3.07
CA PRO A 170 -2.47 -12.41 1.76
C PRO A 170 -2.53 -10.88 1.75
N TYR A 171 -2.36 -10.29 0.57
CA TYR A 171 -2.43 -8.84 0.42
C TYR A 171 -3.15 -8.43 -0.85
N GLN A 172 -3.62 -7.19 -0.87
CA GLN A 172 -4.21 -6.56 -2.04
C GLN A 172 -3.67 -5.13 -2.21
N ILE A 173 -3.43 -4.75 -3.48
CA ILE A 173 -3.13 -3.36 -3.85
C ILE A 173 -4.31 -2.79 -4.65
N ILE A 174 -4.88 -1.69 -4.14
CA ILE A 174 -6.10 -1.06 -4.67
C ILE A 174 -5.77 0.37 -5.09
N VAL A 175 -6.07 0.72 -6.35
CA VAL A 175 -5.97 2.09 -6.86
C VAL A 175 -7.32 2.78 -6.67
N ASN A 176 -7.29 4.00 -6.14
CA ASN A 176 -8.45 4.81 -5.78
C ASN A 176 -9.50 3.99 -5.02
N PRO A 177 -9.14 3.44 -3.84
CA PRO A 177 -10.09 2.67 -3.05
C PRO A 177 -11.34 3.51 -2.81
N LYS A 178 -12.52 2.91 -3.01
CA LYS A 178 -13.77 3.58 -2.67
C LYS A 178 -13.75 3.83 -1.16
N ALA A 179 -14.14 5.02 -0.73
CA ALA A 179 -14.39 5.27 0.68
C ALA A 179 -15.41 4.22 1.15
N VAL A 180 -15.00 3.36 2.09
CA VAL A 180 -15.92 2.41 2.70
C VAL A 180 -16.84 3.26 3.57
N VAL A 181 -18.02 3.59 3.03
CA VAL A 181 -19.13 4.07 3.86
C VAL A 181 -19.44 2.92 4.82
N GLU A 182 -19.41 3.18 6.12
CA GLU A 182 -19.45 2.17 7.21
C GLU A 182 -20.62 1.16 7.14
N ASN A 183 -21.56 1.30 6.21
CA ASN A 183 -22.75 0.45 6.03
C ASN A 183 -22.64 -0.68 4.99
N ASP A 184 -21.54 -0.83 4.24
CA ASP A 184 -21.51 -1.80 3.10
C ASP A 184 -21.05 -3.23 3.47
N TRP A 185 -21.09 -3.59 4.76
CA TRP A 185 -20.82 -4.95 5.27
C TRP A 185 -21.96 -5.95 5.00
N ARG A 186 -22.79 -5.73 3.97
CA ARG A 186 -23.76 -6.73 3.53
C ARG A 186 -23.07 -7.66 2.54
N PRO A 187 -22.97 -8.98 2.81
CA PRO A 187 -22.47 -9.91 1.82
C PRO A 187 -23.42 -9.86 0.61
N ARG A 188 -22.88 -9.50 -0.56
CA ARG A 188 -23.58 -9.72 -1.83
C ARG A 188 -23.65 -11.23 -2.03
N ILE A 189 -24.77 -11.81 -1.64
CA ILE A 189 -25.19 -13.13 -2.08
C ILE A 189 -25.35 -13.04 -3.60
N GLY A 190 -24.34 -13.50 -4.33
CA GLY A 190 -24.45 -13.76 -5.75
C GLY A 190 -25.31 -14.98 -5.95
N LEU A 191 -26.54 -14.79 -6.42
CA LEU A 191 -27.32 -15.83 -7.05
C LEU A 191 -26.78 -16.02 -8.47
N PHE A 192 -26.17 -17.17 -8.73
CA PHE A 192 -26.18 -17.86 -10.01
C PHE A 192 -26.48 -19.33 -9.74
#